data_AF-A0A7K1W5Z5-F1
#
_entry.id   AF-A0A7K1W5Z5-F1
#
_cell.length_a   1.000
_cell.length_b   1.000
_cell.length_c   1.000
_cell.angle_alpha   90.00
_cell.angle_beta   90.00
_cell.angle_gamma   90.00
#
_symmetry.space_group_name_H-M   'P 1'
#
loop_
_entity.id
_entity.type
_entity.pdbx_description
1 polymer ?
#
loop_
_entity_poly.entity_id
_entity_poly.type
_entity_poly.pdbx_seq_one_letter_code
_entity_poly.pdbx_strand_id
1 'polypeptide(L)'
;MAPHDFRRIFVTDAIRSGLPPHIAAKICGHAALDTTMGYAAIYSEDVISHHRAFIARRRTERPSEEYRELTATEWDEFLSHFELRKVALGTCGRDYATPCQHENACVRCPLLLVDPAQMPRLQEIHANLIARLQEAEDQGWLGEVAAIETTMAAAAQKLEEMRDRAAQPSTVHLGMPDFRRDAGRGSAELKD
;
A
#
# COMPACT_ATOMS: atom_id res chain seq x y z
N MET A 1 -30.05 -21.97 38.17
CA MET A 1 -29.77 -20.62 37.65
C MET A 1 -29.67 -19.68 38.83
N ALA A 2 -28.52 -19.03 39.01
CA ALA A 2 -28.21 -18.17 40.14
C ALA A 2 -28.48 -16.68 39.80
N PRO A 3 -28.62 -15.79 40.79
CA PRO A 3 -28.76 -14.34 40.55
C PRO A 3 -27.68 -13.75 39.63
N HIS A 4 -26.47 -14.31 39.67
CA HIS A 4 -25.37 -13.93 38.78
C HIS A 4 -25.66 -14.26 37.30
N ASP A 5 -26.38 -15.35 37.00
CA ASP A 5 -26.71 -15.74 35.63
C ASP A 5 -27.68 -14.75 34.98
N PHE A 6 -28.64 -14.22 35.74
CA PHE A 6 -29.55 -13.16 35.27
C PHE A 6 -28.81 -11.86 34.96
N ARG A 7 -27.86 -11.47 35.83
CA ARG A 7 -27.00 -10.31 35.60
C ARG A 7 -26.17 -10.48 34.32
N ARG A 8 -25.62 -11.68 34.09
CA ARG A 8 -24.87 -11.99 32.87
C ARG A 8 -25.73 -11.87 31.62
N ILE A 9 -26.90 -12.51 31.59
CA ILE A 9 -27.81 -12.48 30.43
C ILE A 9 -28.23 -11.06 30.11
N PHE A 10 -28.65 -10.28 31.13
CA PHE A 10 -29.05 -8.89 30.96
C PHE A 10 -27.94 -8.02 30.37
N VAL A 11 -26.72 -8.09 30.92
CA VAL A 11 -25.61 -7.25 30.45
C VAL A 11 -25.16 -7.63 29.04
N THR A 12 -25.08 -8.93 28.74
CA THR A 12 -24.74 -9.42 27.40
C THR A 12 -25.77 -8.94 26.36
N ASP A 13 -27.07 -9.06 26.66
CA ASP A 13 -28.14 -8.65 25.74
C ASP A 13 -28.18 -7.13 25.54
N ALA A 14 -27.99 -6.35 26.60
CA ALA A 14 -27.95 -4.89 26.53
C ALA A 14 -26.79 -4.40 25.65
N ILE A 15 -25.59 -4.96 25.83
CA ILE A 15 -24.40 -4.58 25.03
C ILE A 15 -24.58 -5.00 23.57
N ARG A 16 -25.08 -6.21 23.30
CA ARG A 16 -25.38 -6.67 21.94
C ARG A 16 -26.44 -5.81 21.24
N SER A 17 -27.40 -5.29 21.98
CA SER A 17 -28.43 -4.36 21.47
C SER A 17 -27.91 -2.94 21.26
N GLY A 18 -26.60 -2.70 21.42
CA GLY A 18 -25.96 -1.42 21.14
C GLY A 18 -25.77 -0.52 22.35
N LEU A 19 -26.03 -0.98 23.58
CA LEU A 19 -25.73 -0.21 24.78
C LEU A 19 -24.20 -0.13 24.98
N PRO A 20 -23.60 1.06 25.09
CA PRO A 20 -22.16 1.16 25.29
C PRO A 20 -21.73 0.49 26.61
N PRO A 21 -20.59 -0.24 26.64
CA PRO A 21 -20.15 -0.98 27.83
C PRO A 21 -20.01 -0.14 29.10
N HIS A 22 -19.62 1.13 28.98
CA HIS A 22 -19.50 2.05 30.12
C HIS A 22 -20.85 2.46 30.71
N ILE A 23 -21.93 2.48 29.91
CA ILE A 23 -23.30 2.71 30.40
C ILE A 23 -23.83 1.45 31.08
N ALA A 24 -23.60 0.27 30.49
CA ALA A 24 -23.93 -1.01 31.11
C ALA A 24 -23.23 -1.19 32.47
N ALA A 25 -21.96 -0.76 32.58
CA ALA A 25 -21.20 -0.75 33.83
C ALA A 25 -21.87 0.10 34.92
N LYS A 26 -22.35 1.30 34.54
CA LYS A 26 -23.02 2.23 35.44
C LYS A 26 -24.36 1.69 35.94
N ILE A 27 -25.15 1.03 35.08
CA ILE A 27 -26.40 0.36 35.46
C ILE A 27 -26.13 -0.76 36.46
N CYS A 28 -25.05 -1.50 36.28
CA CYS A 28 -24.66 -2.59 37.17
C CYS A 28 -23.95 -2.13 38.46
N GLY A 29 -23.61 -0.84 38.58
CA GLY A 29 -22.82 -0.32 39.69
C GLY A 29 -21.39 -0.87 39.73
N HIS A 30 -20.80 -1.23 38.58
CA HIS A 30 -19.41 -1.67 38.53
C HIS A 30 -18.47 -0.47 38.64
N ALA A 31 -17.51 -0.54 39.56
CA ALA A 31 -16.46 0.48 39.71
C ALA A 31 -15.39 0.38 38.60
N ALA A 32 -15.18 -0.80 38.04
CA ALA A 32 -14.24 -1.05 36.95
C ALA A 32 -14.99 -1.49 35.69
N LEU A 33 -14.59 -0.94 34.53
CA LEU A 33 -15.19 -1.32 33.23
C LEU A 33 -14.91 -2.79 32.89
N ASP A 34 -13.75 -3.30 33.29
CA ASP A 34 -13.33 -4.69 33.03
C ASP A 34 -14.30 -5.71 33.63
N THR A 35 -14.94 -5.39 34.76
CA THR A 35 -15.98 -6.23 35.38
C THR A 35 -17.21 -6.38 34.47
N THR A 36 -17.56 -5.33 33.71
CA THR A 36 -18.63 -5.36 32.71
C THR A 36 -18.19 -6.01 31.41
N MET A 37 -16.94 -5.78 31.01
CA MET A 37 -16.36 -6.35 29.79
C MET A 37 -16.32 -7.89 29.85
N GLY A 38 -16.22 -8.49 31.04
CA GLY A 38 -16.37 -9.93 31.22
C GLY A 38 -17.74 -10.51 30.77
N TYR A 39 -18.76 -9.66 30.62
CA TYR A 39 -20.08 -10.03 30.08
C TYR A 39 -20.23 -9.70 28.58
N ALA A 40 -19.30 -8.96 28.00
CA ALA A 40 -19.28 -8.61 26.58
C ALA A 40 -18.49 -9.69 25.81
N ALA A 41 -19.17 -10.78 25.44
CA ALA A 41 -18.60 -11.72 24.50
C ALA A 41 -18.55 -11.07 23.11
N ILE A 42 -17.35 -10.79 22.61
CA ILE A 42 -17.12 -10.27 21.25
C ILE A 42 -17.06 -11.47 20.32
N TYR A 43 -18.06 -11.61 19.45
CA TYR A 43 -18.06 -12.64 18.41
C TYR A 43 -17.46 -12.07 17.12
N SER A 44 -16.73 -12.89 16.37
CA SER A 44 -16.13 -12.47 15.10
C SER A 44 -17.17 -11.93 14.12
N GLU A 45 -18.38 -12.49 14.11
CA GLU A 45 -19.49 -12.01 13.28
C GLU A 45 -19.91 -10.58 13.64
N ASP A 46 -19.99 -10.24 14.93
CA ASP A 46 -20.36 -8.90 15.38
C ASP A 46 -19.32 -7.87 14.96
N VAL A 47 -18.03 -8.22 15.04
CA VAL A 47 -16.92 -7.36 14.58
C VAL A 47 -17.02 -7.12 13.07
N ILE A 48 -17.25 -8.18 12.28
CA ILE A 48 -17.39 -8.09 10.83
C ILE A 48 -18.61 -7.24 10.45
N SER A 49 -19.75 -7.47 11.09
CA SER A 49 -21.00 -6.75 10.86
C SER A 49 -20.85 -5.26 11.19
N HIS A 50 -20.31 -4.94 12.37
CA HIS A 50 -20.09 -3.55 12.77
C HIS A 50 -19.08 -2.84 11.86
N HIS A 51 -18.00 -3.52 11.45
CA HIS A 51 -17.04 -2.96 10.52
C HIS A 51 -17.67 -2.67 9.15
N ARG A 52 -18.43 -3.62 8.59
CA ARG A 52 -19.16 -3.44 7.33
C ARG A 52 -20.15 -2.27 7.41
N ALA A 53 -20.90 -2.18 8.51
CA ALA A 53 -21.85 -1.09 8.73
C ALA A 53 -21.14 0.27 8.85
N PHE A 54 -19.96 0.32 9.49
CA PHE A 54 -19.13 1.52 9.55
C PHE A 54 -18.66 1.97 8.15
N ILE A 55 -18.14 1.05 7.33
CA ILE A 55 -17.70 1.35 5.96
C ILE A 55 -18.88 1.81 5.10
N ALA A 56 -20.05 1.17 5.23
CA ALA A 56 -21.25 1.55 4.48
C ALA A 56 -21.68 3.00 4.78
N ARG A 57 -21.73 3.39 6.08
CA ARG A 57 -22.04 4.77 6.48
C ARG A 57 -21.06 5.79 5.88
N ARG A 58 -19.75 5.48 5.95
CA ARG A 58 -18.71 6.34 5.38
C ARG A 58 -18.83 6.50 3.86
N ARG A 59 -19.26 5.47 3.14
CA ARG A 59 -19.53 5.55 1.70
C ARG A 59 -20.72 6.47 1.40
N THR A 60 -21.76 6.49 2.23
CA THR A 60 -22.91 7.38 2.08
C THR A 60 -22.56 8.85 2.30
N GLU A 61 -21.62 9.14 3.21
CA GLU A 61 -21.15 10.50 3.49
C GLU A 61 -20.19 11.06 2.43
N ARG A 62 -19.68 10.19 1.55
CA ARG A 62 -18.65 10.59 0.58
C ARG A 62 -19.28 11.45 -0.52
N PRO A 63 -18.66 12.58 -0.89
CA PRO A 63 -19.18 13.43 -1.97
C PRO A 63 -19.39 12.61 -3.26
N SER A 64 -20.57 12.73 -3.86
CA SER A 64 -20.91 11.98 -5.07
C SER A 64 -20.02 12.33 -6.27
N GLU A 65 -19.42 13.52 -6.26
CA GLU A 65 -18.47 13.97 -7.28
C GLU A 65 -17.24 13.06 -7.39
N GLU A 66 -16.80 12.42 -6.30
CA GLU A 66 -15.69 11.45 -6.33
C GLU A 66 -16.05 10.16 -7.11
N TYR A 67 -17.33 9.90 -7.34
CA TYR A 67 -17.85 8.74 -8.09
C TYR A 67 -18.41 9.12 -9.45
N ARG A 68 -18.15 10.34 -9.95
CA ARG A 68 -18.61 10.72 -11.29
C ARG A 68 -17.99 9.81 -12.35
N GLU A 69 -18.73 9.56 -13.41
CA GLU A 69 -18.17 8.93 -14.59
C GLU A 69 -17.17 9.89 -15.25
N LEU A 70 -15.97 9.38 -15.52
CA LEU A 70 -14.96 10.13 -16.25
C LEU A 70 -15.34 10.17 -17.73
N THR A 71 -15.18 11.32 -18.36
CA THR A 71 -15.45 11.51 -19.78
C THR A 71 -14.40 10.78 -20.63
N ALA A 72 -14.73 10.48 -21.89
CA ALA A 72 -13.77 9.88 -22.83
C ALA A 72 -12.52 10.76 -23.01
N THR A 73 -12.68 12.09 -23.03
CA THR A 73 -11.55 13.03 -23.12
C THR A 73 -10.64 12.95 -21.90
N GLU A 74 -11.20 12.88 -20.68
CA GLU A 74 -10.38 12.72 -19.46
C GLU A 74 -9.65 11.37 -19.44
N TRP A 75 -10.28 10.32 -19.96
CA TRP A 75 -9.64 9.03 -20.17
C TRP A 75 -8.48 9.12 -21.16
N ASP A 76 -8.70 9.76 -22.32
CA ASP A 76 -7.68 9.93 -23.33
C ASP A 76 -6.51 10.78 -22.82
N GLU A 77 -6.77 11.86 -22.08
CA GLU A 77 -5.74 12.68 -21.43
C GLU A 77 -4.94 11.89 -20.39
N PHE A 78 -5.63 11.09 -19.56
CA PHE A 78 -4.99 10.23 -18.57
C PHE A 78 -4.09 9.19 -19.24
N LEU A 79 -4.56 8.50 -20.29
CA LEU A 79 -3.78 7.49 -20.99
C LEU A 79 -2.61 8.09 -21.76
N SER A 80 -2.84 9.20 -22.48
CA SER A 80 -1.80 9.95 -23.20
C SER A 80 -0.67 10.39 -22.27
N HIS A 81 -0.98 10.69 -21.01
CA HIS A 81 0.03 11.05 -20.01
C HIS A 81 1.13 9.99 -19.83
N PHE A 82 0.77 8.70 -19.92
CA PHE A 82 1.73 7.60 -19.76
C PHE A 82 2.50 7.32 -21.05
N GLU A 83 1.91 7.57 -22.21
CA GLU A 83 2.57 7.41 -23.52
C GLU A 83 3.63 8.49 -23.79
N LEU A 84 3.42 9.70 -23.27
CA LEU A 84 4.32 10.84 -23.49
C LEU A 84 5.60 10.84 -22.64
N ARG A 85 5.79 9.84 -21.75
CA ARG A 85 6.89 9.82 -20.78
C ARG A 85 8.08 8.95 -21.15
N LYS A 86 8.25 8.66 -22.44
CA LYS A 86 9.51 8.12 -22.97
C LYS A 86 10.64 9.12 -22.76
N VAL A 87 11.66 8.68 -22.04
CA VAL A 87 12.91 9.42 -21.80
C VAL A 87 14.08 8.62 -22.36
N ALA A 88 15.27 9.19 -22.35
CA ALA A 88 16.43 8.64 -23.06
C ALA A 88 16.73 7.16 -22.78
N LEU A 89 16.48 6.66 -21.56
CA LEU A 89 16.79 5.29 -21.13
C LEU A 89 15.56 4.41 -20.85
N GLY A 90 14.35 4.91 -21.05
CA GLY A 90 13.14 4.17 -20.70
C GLY A 90 11.94 5.07 -20.47
N THR A 91 11.20 4.84 -19.38
CA THR A 91 9.95 5.55 -19.09
C THR A 91 10.01 6.19 -17.71
N CYS A 92 9.43 7.39 -17.57
CA CYS A 92 9.24 8.04 -16.27
C CYS A 92 7.96 7.52 -15.59
N GLY A 93 8.10 6.82 -14.46
CA GLY A 93 7.01 6.28 -13.64
C GLY A 93 6.41 7.26 -12.64
N ARG A 94 6.55 8.57 -12.88
CA ARG A 94 5.95 9.61 -12.03
C ARG A 94 4.43 9.59 -12.18
N ASP A 95 3.72 10.04 -11.15
CA ASP A 95 2.26 10.08 -11.15
C ASP A 95 1.68 11.13 -12.12
N TYR A 96 0.40 10.94 -12.44
CA TYR A 96 -0.40 11.87 -13.24
C TYR A 96 -0.43 13.26 -12.59
N ALA A 97 -0.45 14.31 -13.43
CA ALA A 97 -0.49 15.72 -13.02
C ALA A 97 0.62 16.21 -12.07
N THR A 98 1.72 15.46 -11.90
CA THR A 98 2.86 15.90 -11.06
C THR A 98 3.96 16.55 -11.92
N PRO A 99 4.30 17.85 -11.72
CA PRO A 99 5.35 18.54 -12.47
C PRO A 99 6.75 18.01 -12.11
N CYS A 100 7.73 18.21 -12.99
CA CYS A 100 9.13 17.88 -12.71
C CYS A 100 10.06 18.97 -13.21
N GLN A 101 10.94 19.44 -12.32
CA GLN A 101 11.95 20.45 -12.63
C GLN A 101 13.18 19.86 -13.33
N HIS A 102 13.29 18.53 -13.37
CA HIS A 102 14.49 17.78 -13.76
C HIS A 102 14.25 16.87 -14.96
N GLU A 103 13.42 17.29 -15.91
CA GLU A 103 12.99 16.46 -17.05
C GLU A 103 14.17 15.83 -17.83
N ASN A 104 15.36 16.43 -17.75
CA ASN A 104 16.59 15.93 -18.39
C ASN A 104 17.59 15.20 -17.45
N ALA A 105 17.36 15.14 -16.13
CA ALA A 105 18.30 14.53 -15.17
C ALA A 105 17.94 13.06 -14.85
N CYS A 106 17.45 12.32 -15.85
CA CYS A 106 16.71 11.07 -15.64
C CYS A 106 17.52 9.94 -14.97
N VAL A 107 18.84 9.85 -15.17
CA VAL A 107 19.67 8.78 -14.57
C VAL A 107 19.62 8.80 -13.04
N ARG A 108 19.61 9.99 -12.43
CA ARG A 108 19.51 10.15 -10.97
C ARG A 108 18.09 9.97 -10.44
N CYS A 109 17.09 10.01 -11.32
CA CYS A 109 15.69 10.01 -10.92
C CYS A 109 15.28 8.62 -10.40
N PRO A 110 14.75 8.51 -9.17
CA PRO A 110 14.24 7.23 -8.66
C PRO A 110 13.03 6.73 -9.45
N LEU A 111 12.29 7.64 -10.10
CA LEU A 111 11.11 7.33 -10.91
C LEU A 111 11.47 6.89 -12.34
N LEU A 112 12.75 6.89 -12.73
CA LEU A 112 13.16 6.33 -14.03
C LEU A 112 13.07 4.80 -13.98
N LEU A 113 12.14 4.26 -14.77
CA LEU A 113 12.05 2.86 -15.11
C LEU A 113 12.88 2.62 -16.38
N VAL A 114 14.05 2.00 -16.20
CA VAL A 114 14.97 1.72 -17.30
C VAL A 114 14.40 0.60 -18.17
N ASP A 115 14.36 0.83 -19.48
CA ASP A 115 14.00 -0.21 -20.44
C ASP A 115 15.07 -1.32 -20.40
N PRO A 116 14.70 -2.61 -20.22
CA PRO A 116 15.65 -3.72 -20.23
C PRO A 116 16.60 -3.71 -21.42
N ALA A 117 16.15 -3.27 -22.61
CA ALA A 117 16.97 -3.18 -23.81
C ALA A 117 18.05 -2.09 -23.73
N GLN A 118 17.92 -1.12 -22.82
CA GLN A 118 18.89 -0.04 -22.62
C GLN A 118 20.00 -0.39 -21.61
N MET A 119 20.02 -1.62 -21.06
CA MET A 119 21.07 -2.05 -20.12
C MET A 119 22.51 -1.80 -20.66
N PRO A 120 22.85 -2.15 -21.92
CA PRO A 120 24.21 -1.91 -22.44
C PRO A 120 24.57 -0.43 -22.43
N ARG A 121 23.63 0.43 -22.81
CA ARG A 121 23.84 1.88 -22.82
C ARG A 121 24.01 2.45 -21.41
N LEU A 122 23.28 1.93 -20.42
CA LEU A 122 23.48 2.34 -19.02
C LEU A 122 24.84 1.88 -18.47
N GLN A 123 25.36 0.72 -18.91
CA GLN A 123 26.71 0.28 -18.59
C GLN A 123 27.77 1.21 -19.20
N GLU A 124 27.59 1.63 -20.45
CA GLU A 124 28.46 2.62 -21.10
C GLU A 124 28.46 3.96 -20.35
N ILE A 125 27.29 4.46 -19.94
CA ILE A 125 27.18 5.68 -19.12
C ILE A 125 27.93 5.51 -17.80
N HIS A 126 27.77 4.38 -17.11
CA HIS A 126 28.46 4.11 -15.86
C HIS A 126 29.98 4.06 -16.03
N ALA A 127 30.48 3.38 -17.08
CA ALA A 127 31.91 3.34 -17.39
C ALA A 127 32.47 4.73 -17.73
N ASN A 128 31.71 5.54 -18.46
CA ASN A 128 32.10 6.92 -18.75
C ASN A 128 32.19 7.77 -17.47
N LEU A 129 31.25 7.61 -16.54
CA LEU A 129 31.27 8.33 -15.26
C LEU A 129 32.50 7.95 -14.41
N ILE A 130 32.92 6.68 -14.42
CA ILE A 130 34.18 6.27 -13.76
C ILE A 130 35.38 6.99 -14.38
N ALA A 131 35.47 7.03 -15.71
CA ALA A 131 36.56 7.72 -16.39
C ALA A 131 36.54 9.24 -16.12
N ARG A 132 35.36 9.85 -16.08
CA ARG A 132 35.19 11.28 -15.76
C ARG A 132 35.55 11.58 -14.30
N LEU A 133 35.24 10.67 -13.37
CA LEU A 133 35.60 10.80 -11.96
C LEU A 133 37.12 10.83 -11.80
N GLN A 134 37.82 9.87 -12.41
CA GLN A 134 39.28 9.82 -12.40
C GLN A 134 39.89 11.11 -12.96
N GLU A 135 39.39 11.60 -14.09
CA GLU A 135 39.88 12.85 -14.68
C GLU A 135 39.64 14.05 -13.76
N ALA A 136 38.47 14.15 -13.13
CA ALA A 136 38.16 15.22 -12.19
C ALA A 136 39.08 15.19 -10.95
N GLU A 137 39.42 14.00 -10.45
CA GLU A 137 40.37 13.84 -9.34
C GLU A 137 41.79 14.25 -9.75
N ASP A 138 42.27 13.77 -10.91
CA ASP A 138 43.60 14.07 -11.44
C ASP A 138 43.79 15.57 -11.70
N GLN A 139 42.72 16.27 -12.14
CA GLN A 139 42.72 17.70 -12.40
C GLN A 139 42.37 18.57 -11.18
N GLY A 140 42.01 17.95 -10.05
CA GLY A 140 41.61 18.66 -8.83
C GLY A 140 40.28 19.42 -8.94
N TRP A 141 39.36 18.99 -9.81
CA TRP A 141 38.02 19.58 -9.99
C TRP A 141 37.04 19.12 -8.91
N LEU A 142 37.31 19.51 -7.67
CA LEU A 142 36.53 19.09 -6.50
C LEU A 142 35.03 19.41 -6.61
N GLY A 143 34.66 20.45 -7.35
CA GLY A 143 33.26 20.82 -7.59
C GLY A 143 32.48 19.82 -8.46
N GLU A 144 33.17 19.05 -9.32
CA GLU A 144 32.53 18.07 -10.20
C GLU A 144 32.48 16.67 -9.59
N VAL A 145 33.47 16.31 -8.76
CA VAL A 145 33.59 14.99 -8.12
C VAL A 145 32.29 14.55 -7.46
N ALA A 146 31.74 15.35 -6.56
CA ALA A 146 30.52 15.00 -5.82
C ALA A 146 29.30 14.80 -6.73
N ALA A 147 29.21 15.58 -7.82
CA ALA A 147 28.13 15.44 -8.80
C ALA A 147 28.30 14.15 -9.62
N ILE A 148 29.53 13.83 -10.04
CA ILE A 148 29.83 12.61 -10.79
C ILE A 148 29.55 11.37 -9.94
N GLU A 149 30.02 11.35 -8.69
CA GLU A 149 29.77 10.26 -7.72
C GLU A 149 28.27 10.00 -7.54
N THR A 150 27.48 11.07 -7.38
CA THR A 150 26.02 10.94 -7.22
C THR A 150 25.37 10.30 -8.45
N THR A 151 25.78 10.71 -9.67
CA THR A 151 25.25 10.11 -10.90
C THR A 151 25.70 8.66 -11.06
N MET A 152 26.96 8.37 -10.73
CA MET A 152 27.56 7.05 -10.83
C MET A 152 26.85 6.06 -9.90
N ALA A 153 26.61 6.45 -8.64
CA ALA A 153 25.87 5.65 -7.67
C ALA A 153 24.45 5.33 -8.17
N ALA A 154 23.73 6.32 -8.73
CA ALA A 154 22.41 6.10 -9.28
C ALA A 154 22.41 5.15 -10.50
N ALA A 155 23.41 5.27 -11.37
CA ALA A 155 23.57 4.37 -12.52
C ALA A 155 23.89 2.93 -12.07
N ALA A 156 24.79 2.78 -11.09
CA ALA A 156 25.14 1.48 -10.50
C ALA A 156 23.93 0.80 -9.85
N GLN A 157 23.17 1.54 -9.05
CA GLN A 157 21.95 1.03 -8.41
C GLN A 157 20.94 0.54 -9.45
N LYS A 158 20.70 1.32 -10.51
CA LYS A 158 19.77 0.93 -11.57
C LYS A 158 20.24 -0.33 -12.32
N LEU A 159 21.54 -0.46 -12.57
CA LEU A 159 22.09 -1.68 -13.17
C LEU A 159 21.86 -2.91 -12.29
N GLU A 160 22.03 -2.76 -10.97
CA GLU A 160 21.76 -3.85 -10.03
C GLU A 160 20.29 -4.24 -10.01
N GLU A 161 19.39 -3.26 -9.90
CA GLU A 161 17.93 -3.50 -9.97
C GLU A 161 17.52 -4.20 -11.27
N MET A 162 18.16 -3.87 -12.40
CA MET A 162 17.90 -4.54 -13.68
C MET A 162 18.39 -5.99 -13.68
N ARG A 163 19.55 -6.28 -13.07
CA ARG A 163 20.06 -7.67 -12.94
C ARG A 163 19.17 -8.50 -12.02
N ASP A 164 18.78 -7.94 -10.88
CA ASP A 164 17.87 -8.60 -9.94
C ASP A 164 16.54 -8.97 -10.61
N ARG A 165 15.95 -8.04 -11.36
CA ARG A 165 14.72 -8.29 -12.12
C ARG A 165 14.90 -9.35 -13.20
N ALA A 166 16.05 -9.38 -13.88
CA ALA A 166 16.35 -10.40 -14.88
C ALA A 166 16.58 -11.79 -14.25
N ALA A 167 17.07 -11.86 -13.02
CA ALA A 167 17.29 -13.10 -12.28
C ALA A 167 16.00 -13.64 -11.62
N GLN A 168 14.99 -12.79 -11.40
CA GLN A 168 13.71 -13.21 -10.83
C GLN A 168 12.87 -14.01 -11.85
N PRO A 169 12.19 -15.08 -11.42
CA PRO A 169 11.27 -15.82 -12.28
C PRO A 169 10.12 -14.91 -12.74
N SER A 170 9.84 -14.92 -14.05
CA SER A 170 8.81 -14.08 -14.68
C SER A 170 7.38 -14.38 -14.21
N THR A 171 7.18 -15.52 -13.54
CA THR A 171 5.88 -15.97 -13.04
C THR A 171 5.94 -16.22 -11.54
N VAL A 172 5.32 -15.30 -10.78
CA VAL A 172 5.01 -15.55 -9.37
C VAL A 172 3.69 -16.31 -9.33
N HIS A 173 3.74 -17.60 -9.01
CA HIS A 173 2.54 -18.40 -8.83
C HIS A 173 1.88 -18.07 -7.49
N LEU A 174 0.93 -17.13 -7.50
CA LEU A 174 0.18 -16.69 -6.32
C LEU A 174 -0.78 -17.76 -5.75
N GLY A 175 -1.04 -18.82 -6.52
CA GLY A 175 -2.07 -19.81 -6.20
C GLY A 175 -3.49 -19.25 -6.35
N MET A 176 -4.48 -20.13 -6.44
CA MET A 176 -5.87 -19.72 -6.29
C MET A 176 -6.13 -19.41 -4.80
N PRO A 177 -6.71 -18.25 -4.47
CA PRO A 177 -7.14 -18.00 -3.09
C PRO A 177 -8.18 -19.07 -2.71
N ASP A 178 -7.81 -19.95 -1.76
CA ASP A 178 -8.72 -20.99 -1.27
C ASP A 178 -9.62 -20.40 -0.18
N PHE A 179 -10.88 -20.15 -0.54
CA PHE A 179 -11.91 -19.63 0.34
C PHE A 179 -12.19 -20.52 1.57
N ARG A 180 -11.72 -21.77 1.60
CA ARG A 180 -11.97 -22.70 2.71
C ARG A 180 -11.13 -22.43 3.96
N ARG A 181 -10.05 -21.65 3.88
CA ARG A 181 -9.20 -21.37 5.05
C ARG A 181 -9.71 -20.23 5.94
N ASP A 182 -10.46 -19.27 5.38
CA ASP A 182 -10.96 -18.10 6.11
C ASP A 182 -12.41 -18.27 6.63
N ALA A 183 -13.15 -19.25 6.10
CA ALA A 183 -14.43 -19.64 6.67
C ALA A 183 -14.19 -20.49 7.92
N GLY A 184 -14.26 -19.83 9.08
CA GLY A 184 -14.14 -20.46 10.39
C GLY A 184 -14.94 -21.77 10.50
N ARG A 185 -14.34 -22.74 11.18
CA ARG A 185 -14.89 -24.06 11.53
C ARG A 185 -16.30 -23.93 12.14
N GLY A 186 -17.32 -23.98 11.30
CA GLY A 186 -18.71 -24.22 11.69
C GLY A 186 -18.99 -25.71 11.58
N SER A 187 -18.74 -26.47 12.64
CA SER A 187 -19.22 -27.85 12.75
C SER A 187 -20.73 -27.82 13.02
N ALA A 188 -21.54 -28.01 11.98
CA ALA A 188 -22.92 -28.41 12.15
C ALA A 188 -22.96 -29.93 12.34
N GLU A 189 -23.06 -30.38 13.60
CA GLU A 189 -23.50 -31.75 13.89
C GLU A 189 -25.00 -31.84 13.54
N LEU A 190 -25.32 -32.59 12.49
CA LEU A 190 -26.68 -33.11 12.30
C LEU A 190 -26.91 -34.20 13.36
N LYS A 191 -27.96 -34.05 14.17
CA LYS A 191 -28.58 -35.15 14.90
C LYS A 191 -29.92 -35.47 14.25
N ASP A 192 -30.09 -36.74 13.91
CA ASP A 192 -31.35 -37.38 13.53
C ASP A 192 -32.40 -37.27 14.66
#